data_AF-A0A955QS51-F1
#
_entry.id   AF-A0A955QS51-F1
#
_cell.length_a   1.000
_cell.length_b   1.000
_cell.length_c   1.000
_cell.angle_alpha   90.00
_cell.angle_beta   90.00
_cell.angle_gamma   90.00
#
_symmetry.space_group_name_H-M   'P 1'
#
loop_
_entity.id
_entity.type
_entity.pdbx_description
1 polymer ?
#
loop_
_entity_poly.entity_id
_entity_poly.type
_entity_poly.pdbx_seq_one_letter_code
_entity_poly.pdbx_strand_id
1 'polypeptide(L)'
;MHAGLVPIISYESGIDVFDYGYSLRECSVENIRRVIKEVAELSPSRVEEMARGAWEYARCHYTRENFSRQYTQAILEILSDAR
;
A
#
# COMPACT_ATOMS: atom_id res chain seq x y z
N MET A 1 -6.79 -1.17 2.61
CA MET A 1 -5.91 -1.99 3.46
C MET A 1 -6.49 -2.20 4.86
N HIS A 2 -6.79 -1.14 5.63
CA HIS A 2 -7.44 -1.25 6.96
C HIS A 2 -8.78 -2.02 7.00
N ALA A 3 -9.44 -2.23 5.87
CA ALA A 3 -10.66 -3.04 5.75
C ALA A 3 -10.40 -4.53 5.40
N GLY A 4 -9.13 -4.98 5.32
CA GLY A 4 -8.80 -6.37 4.96
C GLY A 4 -9.07 -6.71 3.49
N LEU A 5 -8.75 -5.81 2.57
CA LEU A 5 -8.89 -6.02 1.12
C LEU A 5 -7.51 -6.15 0.47
N VAL A 6 -7.41 -7.00 -0.56
CA VAL A 6 -6.23 -7.09 -1.44
C VAL A 6 -6.18 -5.82 -2.32
N PRO A 7 -5.16 -4.96 -2.17
CA PRO A 7 -5.05 -3.74 -2.95
C PRO A 7 -4.54 -4.03 -4.37
N ILE A 8 -5.24 -3.49 -5.36
CA ILE A 8 -4.75 -3.31 -6.73
C ILE A 8 -4.69 -1.80 -6.94
N ILE A 9 -3.49 -1.25 -7.04
CA ILE A 9 -3.24 0.20 -7.00
C ILE A 9 -2.40 0.63 -8.19
N SER A 10 -2.47 1.90 -8.57
CA SER A 10 -1.57 2.45 -9.57
C SER A 10 -0.22 2.84 -8.97
N TYR A 11 0.83 2.80 -9.77
CA TYR A 11 2.17 3.24 -9.39
C TYR A 11 2.17 4.69 -8.87
N GLU A 12 1.36 5.55 -9.47
CA GLU A 12 1.25 6.98 -9.15
C GLU A 12 0.65 7.23 -7.76
N SER A 13 0.05 6.23 -7.12
CA SER A 13 -0.41 6.36 -5.73
C SER A 13 0.75 6.54 -4.73
N GLY A 14 1.98 6.19 -5.11
CA GLY A 14 3.16 6.24 -4.23
C GLY A 14 3.09 5.25 -3.06
N ILE A 15 2.21 4.25 -3.14
CA ILE A 15 2.07 3.20 -2.14
C ILE A 15 2.75 1.94 -2.68
N ASP A 16 3.66 1.37 -1.90
CA ASP A 16 4.22 0.05 -2.16
C ASP A 16 3.37 -1.03 -1.48
N VAL A 17 2.95 -2.03 -2.27
CA VAL A 17 2.09 -3.13 -1.80
C VAL A 17 2.82 -4.47 -1.68
N PHE A 18 4.14 -4.47 -1.89
CA PHE A 18 5.04 -5.62 -1.76
C PHE A 18 4.41 -6.94 -2.27
N ASP A 19 4.32 -7.96 -1.42
CA ASP A 19 3.75 -9.28 -1.72
C ASP A 19 2.26 -9.41 -1.33
N TYR A 20 1.67 -8.36 -0.76
CA TYR A 20 0.28 -8.34 -0.30
C TYR A 20 -0.68 -7.61 -1.24
N GLY A 21 -0.23 -7.18 -2.43
CA GLY A 21 -1.07 -6.56 -3.44
C GLY A 21 -0.41 -6.42 -4.80
N TYR A 22 -1.05 -5.66 -5.69
CA TYR A 22 -0.61 -5.45 -7.08
C TYR A 22 -0.39 -3.96 -7.38
N SER A 23 0.76 -3.64 -7.97
CA SER A 23 1.07 -2.29 -8.46
C SER A 23 0.98 -2.25 -9.99
N LEU A 24 0.03 -1.47 -10.49
CA LEU A 24 -0.19 -1.23 -11.92
C LEU A 24 0.70 -0.07 -12.39
N ARG A 25 1.67 -0.37 -13.26
CA ARG A 25 2.48 0.66 -13.95
C ARG A 25 1.76 1.30 -15.14
N GLU A 26 0.72 0.63 -15.62
CA GLU A 26 -0.11 1.09 -16.73
C GLU A 26 -1.58 0.85 -16.37
N CYS A 27 -2.42 1.87 -16.43
CA CYS A 27 -3.83 1.78 -16.06
C CYS A 27 -4.76 1.71 -17.28
N SER A 28 -4.34 1.03 -18.35
CA SER A 28 -5.24 0.75 -19.48
C SER A 28 -6.33 -0.24 -19.06
N VAL A 29 -7.51 -0.12 -19.69
CA VAL A 29 -8.66 -1.00 -19.41
C VAL A 29 -8.30 -2.47 -19.61
N GLU A 30 -7.47 -2.78 -20.61
CA GLU A 30 -7.02 -4.14 -20.88
C GLU A 30 -6.13 -4.67 -19.75
N ASN A 31 -5.15 -3.89 -19.31
CA ASN A 31 -4.28 -4.29 -18.21
C ASN A 31 -5.06 -4.48 -16.90
N ILE A 32 -5.99 -3.57 -16.59
CA ILE A 32 -6.84 -3.67 -15.40
C ILE A 32 -7.66 -4.97 -15.45
N ARG A 33 -8.30 -5.28 -16.58
CA ARG A 33 -9.06 -6.53 -16.72
C ARG A 33 -8.20 -7.77 -16.56
N ARG A 34 -6.99 -7.77 -17.13
CA ARG A 34 -6.05 -8.88 -16.99
C ARG A 34 -5.72 -9.13 -15.51
N VAL A 35 -5.29 -8.09 -14.79
CA VAL A 35 -4.91 -8.23 -13.38
C VAL A 35 -6.10 -8.64 -12.51
N ILE A 36 -7.30 -8.11 -12.76
CA ILE A 36 -8.50 -8.54 -12.04
C ILE A 36 -8.76 -10.04 -12.24
N LYS A 37 -8.58 -10.58 -13.46
CA LYS A 37 -8.72 -12.01 -13.72
C LYS A 37 -7.67 -12.83 -12.98
N GLU A 38 -6.41 -12.40 -13.02
CA GLU A 38 -5.32 -13.05 -12.27
C GLU A 38 -5.60 -13.09 -10.76
N VAL A 39 -6.09 -11.98 -10.19
CA VAL A 39 -6.48 -11.90 -8.78
C VAL A 39 -7.68 -12.80 -8.46
N ALA A 40 -8.65 -12.89 -9.37
CA ALA A 40 -9.84 -13.74 -9.20
C ALA A 40 -9.52 -15.24 -9.25
N GLU A 41 -8.38 -15.63 -9.82
CA GLU A 41 -7.90 -17.01 -9.88
C GLU A 41 -7.08 -17.43 -8.65
N LEU A 42 -6.80 -16.50 -7.71
CA LEU A 42 -6.07 -16.81 -6.49
C LEU A 42 -6.86 -17.78 -5.59
N SER A 43 -6.12 -18.65 -4.89
CA SER A 43 -6.73 -19.51 -3.87
C SER A 43 -7.28 -18.67 -2.72
N PRO A 44 -8.36 -19.11 -2.05
CA PRO A 44 -8.89 -18.42 -0.88
C PRO A 44 -7.83 -18.15 0.20
N SER A 45 -6.93 -19.12 0.44
CA SER A 45 -5.83 -18.98 1.39
C SER A 45 -4.86 -17.85 1.03
N ARG A 46 -4.57 -17.67 -0.28
CA ARG A 46 -3.67 -16.61 -0.73
C ARG A 46 -4.35 -15.25 -0.63
N VAL A 47 -5.65 -15.17 -0.93
CA VAL A 47 -6.43 -13.94 -0.75
C VAL A 47 -6.45 -13.53 0.72
N GLU A 48 -6.66 -14.47 1.64
CA GLU A 48 -6.64 -14.21 3.09
C GLU A 48 -5.26 -13.72 3.55
N GLU A 49 -4.19 -14.39 3.12
CA GLU A 49 -2.81 -14.01 3.45
C GLU A 49 -2.51 -12.57 3.00
N MET A 50 -2.83 -12.23 1.75
CA MET A 50 -2.60 -10.90 1.19
C MET A 50 -3.47 -9.84 1.87
N ALA A 51 -4.76 -10.14 2.11
CA ALA A 51 -5.66 -9.24 2.81
C ALA A 51 -5.18 -8.93 4.24
N ARG A 52 -4.70 -9.96 4.96
CA ARG A 52 -4.12 -9.80 6.30
C ARG A 52 -2.83 -9.00 6.26
N GLY A 53 -1.88 -9.34 5.37
CA GLY A 53 -0.62 -8.61 5.24
C GLY A 53 -0.84 -7.13 4.92
N ALA A 54 -1.79 -6.85 4.02
CA ALA A 54 -2.19 -5.50 3.71
C ALA A 54 -2.78 -4.77 4.94
N TRP A 55 -3.66 -5.42 5.69
CA TRP A 55 -4.22 -4.86 6.91
C TRP A 55 -3.15 -4.56 7.97
N GLU A 56 -2.26 -5.54 8.23
CA GLU A 56 -1.17 -5.45 9.20
C GLU A 56 -0.21 -4.30 8.87
N TYR A 57 0.18 -4.16 7.60
CA TYR A 57 1.04 -3.06 7.18
C TYR A 57 0.38 -1.70 7.40
N ALA A 58 -0.89 -1.56 7.03
CA ALA A 58 -1.60 -0.30 7.19
C ALA A 58 -1.77 0.10 8.67
N ARG A 59 -2.09 -0.84 9.58
CA ARG A 59 -2.19 -0.54 11.02
C ARG A 59 -0.86 -0.19 11.67
N CYS A 60 0.25 -0.71 11.15
CA CYS A 60 1.58 -0.44 11.69
C CYS A 60 2.16 0.87 11.14
N HIS A 61 1.89 1.23 9.89
CA HIS A 61 2.55 2.35 9.20
C HIS A 61 1.62 3.52 8.89
N TYR A 62 0.41 3.26 8.40
CA TYR A 62 -0.52 4.28 7.91
C TYR A 62 -1.50 4.73 9.00
N THR A 63 -0.93 5.35 10.03
CA THR A 63 -1.66 5.90 11.18
C THR A 63 -1.42 7.39 11.32
N ARG A 64 -2.37 8.08 11.97
CA ARG A 64 -2.23 9.52 12.28
C ARG A 64 -1.02 9.79 13.17
N GLU A 65 -0.75 8.89 14.10
CA GLU A 65 0.38 9.02 15.02
C GLU A 65 1.72 8.95 14.30
N ASN A 66 1.90 7.97 13.40
CA ASN A 66 3.12 7.88 12.59
C ASN A 66 3.26 9.08 11.66
N PHE A 67 2.17 9.54 11.04
CA PHE A 67 2.20 10.73 10.20
C PHE A 67 2.70 11.94 11.01
N SER A 68 2.08 12.24 12.16
CA SER A 68 2.48 13.36 13.01
C SER A 68 3.94 13.24 13.48
N ARG A 69 4.36 12.03 13.87
CA ARG A 69 5.74 11.77 14.32
C ARG A 69 6.76 12.04 13.21
N GLN A 70 6.54 11.47 12.02
CA GLN A 70 7.49 11.61 10.90
C GLN A 70 7.54 13.05 10.39
N TYR A 71 6.40 13.73 10.31
CA TYR A 71 6.36 15.13 9.88
C TYR A 71 7.06 16.05 10.88
N THR A 72 6.85 15.82 12.18
CA THR A 72 7.55 16.57 13.24
C THR A 72 9.06 16.38 13.14
N GLN A 73 9.50 15.13 12.97
CA GLN A 73 10.91 14.80 12.82
C GLN A 73 11.54 15.52 11.62
N ALA A 74 10.89 15.49 10.46
CA ALA A 74 11.39 16.16 9.25
C ALA A 74 11.56 17.68 9.45
N ILE A 75 10.62 18.34 10.15
CA ILE A 75 10.73 19.77 10.46
C ILE A 75 11.90 20.05 11.40
N LEU A 76 12.10 19.21 12.42
CA LEU A 76 13.21 19.37 13.37
C LEU A 76 14.56 19.20 12.67
N GLU A 77 14.69 18.27 11.74
CA GLU A 77 15.90 18.05 10.93
C GLU A 77 16.24 19.26 10.06
N ILE A 78 15.24 19.84 9.39
CA ILE A 78 15.43 21.07 8.60
C ILE A 78 15.91 22.23 9.48
N LEU A 79 15.35 22.35 10.69
CA LEU A 79 15.74 23.40 11.63
C LEU A 79 17.13 23.17 12.24
N SER A 80 17.58 21.92 12.40
CA SER A 80 18.93 21.62 12.88
C SER A 80 20.00 21.86 11.82
N ASP A 81 19.70 21.59 10.56
CA ASP A 81 20.65 21.75 9.44
C ASP A 81 20.82 23.22 9.00
N ALA A 82 19.88 24.09 9.40
CA ALA A 82 19.93 25.52 9.14
C ALA A 82 20.84 26.33 10.11
N ARG A 83 21.61 25.64 10.98
CA ARG A 83 22.56 26.27 11.93
C ARG A 83 24.02 26.14 11.51
#